data_AF-A0A935XA62-F1
#
_entry.id   AF-A0A935XA62-F1
#
_cell.length_a   1.000
_cell.length_b   1.000
_cell.length_c   1.000
_cell.angle_alpha   90.00
_cell.angle_beta   90.00
_cell.angle_gamma   90.00
#
_symmetry.space_group_name_H-M   'P 1'
#
loop_
_entity.id
_entity.type
_entity.pdbx_description
1 polymer ?
#
loop_
_entity_poly.entity_id
_entity_poly.type
_entity_poly.pdbx_seq_one_letter_code
_entity_poly.pdbx_strand_id
1 'polypeptide(L)'
;MIAVDWGTSSFRAYRLDDSGQIIDRRSASAGILTVTDGGFAETLETHARDWLDSGERVLLLSGMIGSRQGWKEAPTRQPRPVPEIARHLSR
;
A
#
# COMPACT_ATOMS: atom_id res chain seq x y z
N MET A 1 -0.58 4.99 -11.45
CA MET A 1 -0.56 5.02 -9.96
C MET A 1 -0.11 3.68 -9.39
N ILE A 2 0.24 3.61 -8.10
CA ILE A 2 0.61 2.35 -7.43
C ILE A 2 -0.42 2.00 -6.35
N ALA A 3 -0.94 0.77 -6.38
CA ALA A 3 -1.76 0.22 -5.31
C ALA A 3 -1.00 -0.89 -4.57
N VAL A 4 -1.07 -0.89 -3.25
CA VAL A 4 -0.36 -1.83 -2.38
C VAL A 4 -1.36 -2.51 -1.44
N ASP A 5 -1.33 -3.84 -1.42
CA ASP A 5 -1.95 -4.68 -0.40
C ASP A 5 -0.84 -5.22 0.49
N TRP A 6 -0.76 -4.67 1.70
CA TRP A 6 0.34 -4.91 2.62
C TRP A 6 -0.19 -5.57 3.89
N GLY A 7 -0.13 -6.90 3.89
CA GLY A 7 -0.59 -7.73 4.99
C GLY A 7 0.47 -7.96 6.07
N THR A 8 0.10 -8.76 7.06
CA THR A 8 0.98 -9.15 8.18
C THR A 8 2.27 -9.80 7.72
N SER A 9 2.20 -10.71 6.74
CA SER A 9 3.31 -11.54 6.25
C SER A 9 3.66 -11.36 4.77
N SER A 10 2.87 -10.57 4.03
CA SER A 10 3.05 -10.41 2.58
C SER A 10 2.90 -8.97 2.13
N PHE A 11 3.63 -8.63 1.07
CA PHE A 11 3.55 -7.38 0.33
C PHE A 11 3.15 -7.70 -1.10
N ARG A 12 2.13 -7.00 -1.62
CA ARG A 12 1.72 -7.05 -3.04
C ARG A 12 1.57 -5.63 -3.56
N ALA A 13 2.23 -5.31 -4.66
CA ALA A 13 2.10 -4.01 -5.32
C ALA A 13 1.66 -4.16 -6.77
N TYR A 14 0.88 -3.20 -7.23
CA TYR A 14 0.28 -3.16 -8.55
C TYR A 14 0.52 -1.79 -9.16
N ARG A 15 1.09 -1.75 -10.36
CA ARG A 15 1.15 -0.53 -11.16
C ARG A 15 -0.07 -0.47 -12.06
N LEU A 16 -0.77 0.65 -12.00
CA LEU A 16 -2.01 0.89 -12.72
C LEU A 16 -1.80 2.03 -13.73
N ASP A 17 -2.31 1.88 -14.95
CA ASP A 17 -2.40 2.97 -15.91
C ASP A 17 -3.58 3.91 -15.61
N ASP A 18 -3.78 4.93 -16.45
CA ASP A 18 -4.83 5.93 -16.29
C ASP A 18 -6.25 5.37 -16.45
N SER A 19 -6.40 4.20 -17.06
CA SER A 19 -7.67 3.48 -17.16
C SER A 19 -7.97 2.60 -15.93
N GLY A 20 -7.00 2.50 -15.00
CA GLY A 20 -7.07 1.58 -13.87
C GLY A 20 -6.71 0.13 -14.24
N GLN A 21 -6.13 -0.10 -15.42
CA GLN A 21 -5.65 -1.43 -15.79
C GLN A 21 -4.30 -1.70 -15.12
N ILE A 22 -4.14 -2.92 -14.62
CA ILE A 22 -2.86 -3.36 -14.05
C ILE A 22 -1.87 -3.64 -15.19
N ILE A 23 -0.80 -2.86 -15.24
CA ILE A 23 0.28 -2.97 -16.23
C ILE A 23 1.53 -3.66 -15.67
N ASP A 24 1.68 -3.75 -14.34
CA ASP A 24 2.77 -4.50 -13.69
C ASP A 24 2.35 -4.95 -12.28
N ARG A 25 2.93 -6.04 -11.76
CA ARG A 25 2.63 -6.67 -10.47
C ARG A 25 3.89 -7.15 -9.77
N ARG A 26 3.94 -6.97 -8.44
CA ARG A 26 5.04 -7.44 -7.59
C ARG A 26 4.51 -8.07 -6.31
N SER A 27 5.23 -9.07 -5.82
CA SER A 27 4.95 -9.69 -4.54
C SER A 27 6.23 -10.05 -3.80
N ALA A 28 6.23 -9.88 -2.49
CA ALA A 28 7.35 -10.23 -1.63
C ALA A 28 6.86 -10.75 -0.27
N SER A 29 7.70 -11.54 0.40
CA SER A 29 7.52 -11.94 1.80
C SER A 29 7.95 -10.83 2.76
N ALA A 30 7.51 -9.60 2.49
CA ALA A 30 7.86 -8.38 3.20
C ALA A 30 6.63 -7.79 3.92
N GLY A 31 5.92 -8.62 4.69
CA GLY A 31 4.75 -8.17 5.46
C GLY A 31 5.12 -7.18 6.57
N ILE A 32 4.13 -6.53 7.17
CA ILE A 32 4.41 -5.48 8.17
C ILE A 32 5.23 -5.99 9.38
N LEU A 33 5.17 -7.29 9.71
CA LEU A 33 5.94 -7.86 10.82
C LEU A 33 7.43 -8.04 10.51
N THR A 34 7.82 -8.00 9.22
CA THR A 34 9.23 -8.09 8.83
C THR A 34 9.90 -6.72 8.75
N VAL A 35 9.12 -5.64 8.85
CA VAL A 35 9.62 -4.27 8.80
C VAL A 35 10.02 -3.83 10.21
N THR A 36 11.31 -3.63 10.44
CA THR A 36 11.85 -3.18 11.72
C THR A 36 11.98 -1.65 11.75
N ASP A 37 11.96 -1.06 12.94
CA ASP A 37 12.25 0.35 13.21
C ASP A 37 11.48 1.36 12.32
N GLY A 38 10.28 0.99 11.86
CA GLY A 38 9.45 1.84 11.02
C GLY A 38 9.94 1.98 9.58
N GLY A 39 10.81 1.09 9.07
CA GLY A 39 11.39 1.07 7.72
C GLY A 39 10.41 0.83 6.56
N PHE A 40 9.16 1.27 6.68
CA PHE A 40 8.11 1.05 5.68
C PHE A 40 8.39 1.82 4.38
N ALA A 41 8.88 3.06 4.47
CA ALA A 41 9.23 3.85 3.30
C ALA A 41 10.32 3.15 2.46
N GLU A 42 11.39 2.71 3.12
CA GLU A 42 12.50 1.99 2.47
C GLU A 42 12.06 0.64 1.89
N THR A 43 11.22 -0.11 2.61
CA THR A 43 10.68 -1.39 2.11
C THR A 43 9.82 -1.17 0.87
N LEU A 44 8.98 -0.14 0.87
CA LEU A 44 8.16 0.23 -0.28
C LEU A 44 9.03 0.66 -1.46
N GLU A 45 10.02 1.52 -1.24
CA GLU A 45 10.96 1.93 -2.29
C GLU A 45 11.70 0.72 -2.86
N THR A 46 12.21 -0.17 -2.03
CA THR A 46 12.89 -1.42 -2.46
C THR A 46 12.04 -2.21 -3.47
N HIS A 47 10.73 -2.26 -3.27
CA HIS A 47 9.82 -3.01 -4.14
C HIS A 47 9.16 -2.21 -5.25
N ALA A 48 9.29 -0.88 -5.29
CA ALA A 48 8.60 -0.02 -6.26
C ALA A 48 9.46 1.12 -6.83
N ARG A 49 10.79 1.09 -6.61
CA ARG A 49 11.71 2.20 -6.93
C ARG A 49 11.61 2.68 -8.36
N ASP A 50 11.71 1.76 -9.32
CA ASP A 50 11.65 2.07 -10.74
C ASP A 50 10.29 2.62 -11.17
N TRP A 51 9.19 2.18 -10.54
CA TRP A 51 7.88 2.79 -10.77
C TRP A 51 7.84 4.23 -10.25
N LEU A 52 8.37 4.48 -9.05
CA LEU A 52 8.48 5.84 -8.49
C LEU A 52 9.36 6.74 -9.36
N ASP A 53 10.50 6.22 -9.82
CA ASP A 53 11.42 6.92 -10.73
C ASP A 53 10.78 7.22 -12.08
N SER A 54 9.90 6.33 -12.56
CA SER A 54 9.14 6.53 -13.80
C SER A 54 8.06 7.61 -13.72
N GLY A 55 7.85 8.21 -12.55
CA GLY A 55 6.92 9.33 -12.38
C GLY A 55 5.64 8.99 -11.62
N GLU A 56 5.49 7.77 -11.08
CA GLU A 56 4.35 7.46 -10.22
C GLU A 56 4.40 8.32 -8.95
N ARG A 57 3.30 9.03 -8.66
CA ARG A 57 3.19 9.93 -7.48
C ARG A 57 2.03 9.61 -6.56
N VAL A 58 1.06 8.83 -7.03
CA VAL A 58 -0.12 8.46 -6.25
C VAL A 58 0.03 7.02 -5.78
N LEU A 59 0.02 6.84 -4.47
CA LEU A 59 0.13 5.55 -3.81
C LEU A 59 -1.12 5.32 -2.96
N LEU A 60 -1.74 4.15 -3.12
CA LEU A 60 -2.84 3.70 -2.29
C LEU A 60 -2.39 2.44 -1.52
N LEU A 61 -2.34 2.52 -0.19
CA LEU A 61 -1.94 1.41 0.66
C LEU A 61 -3.15 0.86 1.40
N SER A 62 -3.24 -0.47 1.47
CA SER A 62 -4.34 -1.20 2.12
C SER A 62 -3.84 -2.38 2.93
N GLY A 63 -4.70 -2.90 3.80
CA GLY A 63 -4.37 -4.03 4.66
C GLY A 63 -3.80 -3.61 6.02
N MET A 64 -2.88 -4.41 6.54
CA MET A 64 -2.35 -4.26 7.91
C MET A 64 -1.39 -3.09 8.06
N ILE A 65 -0.91 -2.50 6.97
CA ILE A 65 -0.13 -1.25 6.98
C ILE A 65 -0.89 -0.07 7.62
N GLY A 66 -2.22 -0.12 7.65
CA GLY A 66 -3.08 0.82 8.36
C GLY A 66 -3.38 0.45 9.82
N SER A 67 -2.82 -0.63 10.35
CA SER A 67 -3.05 -1.04 11.75
C SER A 67 -2.21 -0.22 12.73
N ARG A 68 -2.41 -0.44 14.04
CA ARG A 68 -1.60 0.16 15.12
C ARG A 68 -0.10 -0.15 15.02
N GLN A 69 0.25 -1.28 14.40
CA GLN A 69 1.65 -1.70 14.19
C GLN A 69 2.13 -1.41 12.76
N GLY A 70 1.27 -0.83 11.93
CA GLY A 70 1.61 -0.45 10.57
C GLY A 70 2.33 0.89 10.50
N TRP A 71 2.43 1.43 9.28
CA TRP A 71 3.11 2.71 9.04
C TRP A 71 2.32 3.88 9.64
N LYS A 72 1.02 3.91 9.39
CA LYS A 72 0.14 4.94 9.92
C LYS A 72 -1.21 4.34 10.26
N GLU A 73 -1.57 4.43 11.53
CA GLU A 73 -2.86 3.92 12.00
C GLU A 73 -4.01 4.62 11.25
N ALA A 74 -4.80 3.82 10.53
CA ALA A 74 -6.07 4.18 9.96
C ALA A 74 -7.16 3.75 10.95
N PRO A 75 -8.03 4.67 11.41
CA PRO A 75 -9.04 4.34 12.40
C PRO A 75 -9.93 3.18 11.95
N THR A 76 -10.03 2.13 12.77
CA THR A 76 -10.99 1.05 12.54
C THR A 76 -12.40 1.60 12.64
N ARG A 77 -13.23 1.34 11.63
CA ARG A 77 -14.60 1.85 11.54
C ARG A 77 -15.57 0.70 11.28
N GLN A 78 -16.84 0.92 11.59
CA GLN A 78 -17.90 -0.03 11.25
C GLN A 78 -17.96 -0.25 9.73
N PRO A 79 -18.41 -1.42 9.26
CA PRO A 79 -18.60 -1.69 7.83
C PRO A 79 -19.46 -0.62 7.17
N ARG A 80 -19.06 -0.17 5.98
CA ARG A 80 -19.74 0.85 5.18
C ARG A 80 -19.87 0.39 3.72
N PRO A 81 -20.86 0.91 2.98
CA PRO A 81 -20.92 0.68 1.53
C PRO A 81 -19.60 1.03 0.85
N VAL A 82 -19.17 0.23 -0.12
CA VAL A 82 -17.90 0.40 -0.84
C VAL A 82 -17.66 1.84 -1.34
N PRO A 83 -18.66 2.56 -1.90
CA PRO A 83 -18.47 3.94 -2.37
C PRO A 83 -18.04 4.94 -1.28
N GLU A 84 -18.27 4.64 0.00
CA GLU A 84 -17.94 5.54 1.11
C GLU A 84 -16.51 5.37 1.64
N ILE A 85 -15.85 4.25 1.33
CA ILE A 85 -14.53 3.91 1.87
C ILE A 85 -13.47 4.92 1.37
N ALA A 86 -13.46 5.20 0.06
CA ALA A 86 -12.49 6.09 -0.58
C ALA A 86 -12.56 7.54 -0.06
N ARG A 87 -13.68 7.96 0.54
CA ARG A 87 -13.84 9.32 1.11
C ARG A 87 -13.09 9.52 2.43
N HIS A 88 -12.59 8.44 3.04
CA HIS A 88 -12.04 8.44 4.40
C HIS A 88 -10.57 7.98 4.44
N LEU A 89 -9.81 8.18 3.37
CA LEU A 89 -8.40 7.80 3.31
C LEU A 89 -7.57 8.60 4.32
N SER A 90 -6.69 7.91 5.05
CA SER A 90 -5.62 8.54 5.81
C SER A 90 -4.61 9.14 4.82
N ARG A 91 -4.26 10.42 5.01
CA ARG A 91 -3.25 11.13 4.22
C ARG A 91 -1.98 11.29 5.02
#